data_AF-A0A1B9SI38-F1
#
_entry.id   AF-A0A1B9SI38-F1
#
_cell.length_a   1.000
_cell.length_b   1.000
_cell.length_c   1.000
_cell.angle_alpha   90.00
_cell.angle_beta   90.00
_cell.angle_gamma   90.00
#
_symmetry.space_group_name_H-M   'P 1'
#
loop_
_entity.id
_entity.type
_entity.pdbx_description
1 polymer ?
#
loop_
_entity_poly.entity_id
_entity_poly.type
_entity_poly.pdbx_seq_one_letter_code
_entity_poly.pdbx_strand_id
1 'polypeptide(L)' 'MSTISFPSKDEARLCASVVRNIASDLNLSGDPASVGKLTVVVARLFNSGLRTHEELMSAAMQSSDLPGRQFKAGLQR' A
#
# COMPACT_ATOMS: atom_id res chain seq x y z
N MET A 1 -1.89 26.55 -9.27
CA MET A 1 -2.87 26.11 -8.25
C MET A 1 -3.11 24.62 -8.47
N SER A 2 -2.57 23.75 -7.63
CA SER A 2 -2.86 22.31 -7.72
C SER A 2 -4.26 22.09 -7.15
N THR A 3 -5.22 21.82 -8.02
CA THR A 3 -6.59 21.47 -7.61
C THR A 3 -6.55 20.21 -6.75
N ILE A 4 -7.03 20.30 -5.51
CA ILE A 4 -7.20 19.12 -4.65
C ILE A 4 -8.31 18.27 -5.26
N SER A 5 -7.93 17.28 -6.07
CA SER A 5 -8.86 16.31 -6.63
C SER A 5 -8.96 15.15 -5.64
N PHE A 6 -10.13 14.99 -5.03
CA PHE A 6 -10.42 13.79 -4.26
C PHE A 6 -10.57 12.60 -5.22
N PRO A 7 -10.19 11.38 -4.79
CA PRO A 7 -10.39 10.20 -5.61
C PRO A 7 -11.88 9.97 -5.86
N SER A 8 -12.22 9.50 -7.05
CA SER A 8 -13.53 8.98 -7.38
C SER A 8 -13.86 7.76 -6.52
N LYS A 9 -15.13 7.37 -6.49
CA LYS A 9 -15.58 6.17 -5.76
C LYS A 9 -14.84 4.90 -6.21
N ASP A 10 -14.59 4.78 -7.51
CA ASP A 10 -13.90 3.61 -8.06
C ASP A 10 -12.41 3.63 -7.72
N GLU A 11 -11.79 4.81 -7.71
CA GLU A 11 -10.39 4.99 -7.28
C GLU A 11 -10.21 4.69 -5.78
N ALA A 12 -11.15 5.13 -4.95
CA ALA A 12 -11.15 4.81 -3.52
C ALA A 12 -11.33 3.30 -3.28
N ARG A 13 -12.22 2.64 -4.03
CA ARG A 13 -12.41 1.18 -3.98
C ARG A 13 -11.16 0.42 -4.43
N LEU A 14 -10.50 0.89 -5.48
CA LEU A 14 -9.24 0.34 -5.96
C LEU A 14 -8.18 0.36 -4.85
N CYS A 15 -7.93 1.53 -4.26
CA CYS A 15 -6.95 1.69 -3.19
C CYS A 15 -7.29 0.80 -1.98
N ALA A 16 -8.56 0.79 -1.56
CA ALA A 16 -9.00 -0.04 -0.44
C ALA A 16 -8.83 -1.55 -0.72
N SER A 17 -9.09 -1.99 -1.95
CA SER A 17 -8.89 -3.38 -2.35
C SER A 17 -7.41 -3.78 -2.34
N VAL A 18 -6.52 -2.90 -2.81
CA VAL A 18 -5.06 -3.14 -2.76
C VAL A 18 -4.58 -3.24 -1.31
N VAL A 19 -4.97 -2.30 -0.44
CA VAL A 19 -4.61 -2.30 0.98
C VAL A 19 -5.09 -3.59 1.65
N ARG A 20 -6.34 -4.00 1.42
CA ARG A 20 -6.88 -5.24 1.99
C ARG A 20 -6.11 -6.48 1.54
N ASN A 21 -5.84 -6.60 0.24
CA ASN A 21 -5.15 -7.77 -0.30
C ASN A 21 -3.73 -7.89 0.24
N ILE A 22 -2.97 -6.78 0.27
CA ILE A 22 -1.60 -6.79 0.82
C ILE A 22 -1.61 -7.04 2.33
N ALA A 23 -2.55 -6.45 3.07
CA ALA A 23 -2.68 -6.68 4.51
C ALA A 23 -3.00 -8.15 4.83
N SER A 24 -3.83 -8.81 4.00
CA SER A 24 -4.08 -10.25 4.10
C SER A 24 -2.83 -11.07 3.76
N ASP A 25 -2.15 -10.80 2.64
CA ASP A 25 -0.97 -11.55 2.20
C ASP A 25 0.21 -11.45 3.18
N LEU A 26 0.38 -10.28 3.79
CA LEU A 26 1.45 -10.01 4.77
C LEU A 26 1.02 -10.27 6.22
N ASN A 27 -0.21 -10.77 6.43
CA ASN A 27 -0.79 -11.04 7.75
C ASN A 27 -0.76 -9.81 8.70
N LEU A 28 -0.99 -8.62 8.14
CA LEU A 28 -1.00 -7.32 8.84
C LEU A 28 -2.39 -6.91 9.30
N SER A 29 -3.45 -7.62 8.90
CA SER A 29 -4.84 -7.25 9.19
C SER A 29 -5.15 -7.09 10.69
N GLY A 30 -4.37 -7.71 11.58
CA GLY A 30 -4.48 -7.57 13.03
C GLY A 30 -3.74 -6.37 13.64
N ASP A 31 -2.92 -5.67 12.86
CA ASP A 31 -2.16 -4.50 13.30
C ASP A 31 -2.65 -3.22 12.57
N PRO A 32 -3.52 -2.41 13.22
CA PRO A 32 -4.06 -1.21 12.60
C PRO A 32 -2.98 -0.17 12.29
N ALA A 33 -1.86 -0.13 13.04
CA ALA A 33 -0.77 0.78 12.74
C ALA A 33 -0.06 0.38 11.44
N SER A 34 0.14 -0.92 11.24
CA SER A 34 0.72 -1.45 9.99
C SER A 34 -0.19 -1.22 8.78
N VAL A 35 -1.50 -1.44 8.94
CA VAL A 35 -2.49 -1.13 7.90
C VAL A 35 -2.51 0.38 7.57
N GLY A 36 -2.39 1.24 8.58
CA GLY A 36 -2.28 2.68 8.38
C GLY A 36 -1.07 3.09 7.54
N LYS A 37 0.11 2.52 7.83
CA LYS A 37 1.33 2.75 7.03
C LYS A 37 1.16 2.27 5.58
N LEU A 38 0.63 1.07 5.38
CA LEU A 38 0.33 0.53 4.05
C LEU A 38 -0.63 1.44 3.28
N THR A 39 -1.66 1.98 3.95
CA THR A 39 -2.60 2.92 3.34
C THR A 39 -1.91 4.19 2.84
N VAL A 40 -0.98 4.75 3.62
CA VAL A 40 -0.18 5.92 3.22
C VAL A 40 0.70 5.60 2.01
N VAL A 41 1.35 4.43 1.98
CA VAL A 41 2.16 3.98 0.84
C VAL A 41 1.31 3.88 -0.43
N VAL A 42 0.17 3.20 -0.38
CA VAL A 42 -0.74 3.06 -1.53
C VAL A 42 -1.25 4.42 -2.00
N ALA A 43 -1.61 5.32 -1.09
CA ALA A 43 -2.03 6.68 -1.45
C ALA A 43 -0.93 7.48 -2.16
N ARG A 44 0.33 7.36 -1.72
CA ARG A 44 1.48 8.01 -2.38
C ARG A 44 1.69 7.49 -3.79
N LEU A 45 1.63 6.17 -3.97
CA LEU A 45 1.75 5.52 -5.27
C LEU A 45 0.62 5.90 -6.23
N PHE A 46 -0.61 5.96 -5.73
CA PHE A 46 -1.75 6.42 -6.51
C PHE A 46 -1.56 7.88 -6.97
N ASN A 47 -1.12 8.74 -6.05
CA ASN A 47 -0.85 10.14 -6.34
C ASN A 47 0.35 10.34 -7.28
N SER A 48 1.26 9.37 -7.39
CA SER A 48 2.36 9.40 -8.37
C SER A 48 1.94 8.93 -9.77
N GLY A 49 0.68 8.51 -9.95
CA GLY A 49 0.12 8.16 -11.26
C GLY A 49 -0.15 6.67 -11.49
N LEU A 50 0.07 5.80 -10.49
CA LEU A 50 -0.29 4.38 -10.59
C LEU A 50 -1.80 4.23 -10.43
N ARG A 51 -2.49 3.73 -11.46
CA ARG A 51 -3.96 3.72 -11.52
C ARG A 51 -4.57 2.34 -11.70
N THR A 52 -3.76 1.29 -11.81
CA THR A 52 -4.24 -0.08 -11.87
C THR A 52 -3.97 -0.86 -10.59
N HIS A 53 -4.74 -1.92 -10.38
CA HIS A 53 -4.61 -2.78 -9.19
C HIS A 53 -3.23 -3.44 -9.13
N GLU A 54 -2.80 -4.06 -10.23
CA GLU A 54 -1.54 -4.80 -10.32
C GLU A 54 -0.32 -3.90 -10.11
N GLU A 55 -0.32 -2.72 -10.72
CA GLU A 55 0.73 -1.71 -10.56
C GLU A 55 0.87 -1.27 -9.10
N LEU A 56 -0.25 -0.90 -8.46
CA LEU A 56 -0.27 -0.48 -7.07
C LEU A 56 0.16 -1.61 -6.15
N MET A 57 -0.29 -2.85 -6.40
CA MET A 57 0.05 -3.99 -5.57
C MET A 57 1.54 -4.33 -5.67
N SER A 58 2.07 -4.40 -6.89
CA SER A 58 3.48 -4.69 -7.16
C SER A 58 4.39 -3.59 -6.58
N ALA A 59 4.08 -2.32 -6.83
CA ALA A 59 4.86 -1.20 -6.32
C ALA A 59 4.80 -1.08 -4.80
N ALA A 60 3.63 -1.31 -4.19
CA ALA A 60 3.49 -1.31 -2.74
C ALA A 60 4.33 -2.44 -2.11
N MET A 61 4.22 -3.68 -2.61
CA MET A 61 5.03 -4.82 -2.13
C MET A 61 6.54 -4.60 -2.27
N GLN A 62 6.97 -3.84 -3.27
CA GLN A 62 8.36 -3.47 -3.47
C GLN A 62 8.82 -2.30 -2.59
N SER A 63 7.90 -1.53 -2.00
CA SER A 63 8.21 -0.39 -1.16
C SER A 63 8.95 -0.80 0.12
N SER A 64 10.02 -0.09 0.45
CA SER A 64 10.79 -0.26 1.68
C SER A 64 10.04 0.17 2.94
N ASP A 65 8.97 0.95 2.79
CA ASP A 65 8.16 1.50 3.88
C ASP A 65 7.09 0.51 4.40
N LEU A 66 6.98 -0.70 3.82
CA LEU A 66 6.00 -1.67 4.25
C LEU A 66 6.39 -2.35 5.59
N PRO A 67 5.50 -2.29 6.61
CA PRO A 67 5.66 -3.05 7.83
C PRO A 67 5.43 -4.54 7.48
N GLY A 68 6.46 -5.37 7.62
CA GLY A 68 6.41 -6.79 7.24
C GLY A 68 7.63 -7.24 6.44
N ARG A 69 8.27 -6.33 5.71
CA ARG A 69 9.51 -6.65 4.97
C ARG A 69 10.77 -6.69 5.86
N GLN A 70 10.68 -6.22 7.11
CA GLN A 70 11.81 -6.25 8.04
C GLN A 70 12.18 -7.64 8.58
N PHE A 71 11.43 -8.71 8.31
CA PHE A 71 11.71 -10.00 8.94
C PHE A 71 12.84 -10.83 8.29
N LYS A 72 13.47 -10.41 7.19
CA LYS A 72 14.59 -11.17 6.58
C LYS A 72 15.71 -10.32 5.97
N ALA A 73 16.26 -9.39 6.74
CA ALA A 73 17.54 -8.75 6.39
C ALA A 73 18.55 -8.80 7.55
N GLY A 74 18.63 -9.93 8.27
CA GLY A 74 19.47 -10.00 9.48
C GLY A 74 19.88 -11.38 9.99
N LEU A 75 19.82 -12.45 9.20
CA LEU A 75 20.40 -13.74 9.62
C LEU A 75 21.18 -14.40 8.48
N GLN A 76 22.38 -13.87 8.24
CA GLN A 76 23.50 -14.64 7.70
C GLN A 76 24.56 -14.69 8.81
N ARG A 77 24.56 -15.79 9.57
CA ARG A 77 25.73 -16.30 10.29
C ARG A 77 25.67 -17.82 10.26
#